data_AF-A0A164GBK2-F1
#
_entry.id   AF-A0A164GBK2-F1
#
_cell.length_a   1.000
_cell.length_b   1.000
_cell.length_c   1.000
_cell.angle_alpha   90.00
_cell.angle_beta   90.00
_cell.angle_gamma   90.00
#
_symmetry.space_group_name_H-M   'P 1'
#
loop_
_entity.id
_entity.type
_entity.pdbx_description
1 polymer ?
#
loop_
_entity_poly.entity_id
_entity_poly.type
_entity_poly.pdbx_seq_one_letter_code
_entity_poly.pdbx_strand_id
1 'polypeptide(L)'
;TEALRIVSEGVADFATIDRILRDQVGFKLGPFELFDLTALDVSHHVIEAIYHQYYEEPRYRPNVITAQRLAGGVVGKKVGEGFYKYVDGAAQVPAESPVPVVENIPPVWVSPRATRRMELLQLLKDLGAKIETGASPSPEALTLVAPLGFDITTVAVVERLDPARTVGIDMLFVDASTKRRVLATN
;
A
#
# COMPACT_ATOMS: atom_id res chain seq x y z
N THR A 1 12.05 -0.08 -10.36
CA THR A 1 10.63 -0.27 -10.01
C THR A 1 10.42 0.25 -8.61
N GLU A 2 9.26 0.83 -8.31
CA GLU A 2 8.97 1.45 -7.00
C GLU A 2 8.96 0.43 -5.85
N ALA A 3 8.44 -0.79 -6.07
CA ALA A 3 8.43 -1.85 -5.06
C ALA A 3 9.83 -2.15 -4.49
N LEU A 4 10.86 -2.21 -5.34
CA LEU A 4 12.24 -2.43 -4.90
C LEU A 4 12.76 -1.27 -4.03
N ARG A 5 12.34 -0.03 -4.32
CA ARG A 5 12.72 1.16 -3.52
C ARG A 5 12.10 1.11 -2.13
N ILE A 6 10.79 0.84 -2.06
CA ILE A 6 10.04 0.70 -0.80
C ILE A 6 10.71 -0.32 0.13
N VAL A 7 11.14 -1.48 -0.40
CA VAL A 7 11.88 -2.47 0.40
C VAL A 7 13.26 -1.96 0.79
N SER A 8 14.02 -1.35 -0.14
CA SER A 8 15.37 -0.85 0.20
C SER A 8 15.35 0.24 1.27
N GLU A 9 14.26 0.99 1.37
CA GLU A 9 14.03 2.00 2.40
C GLU A 9 13.48 1.40 3.71
N GLY A 10 13.21 0.09 3.74
CA GLY A 10 12.71 -0.62 4.93
C GLY A 10 11.25 -0.31 5.27
N VAL A 11 10.48 0.26 4.33
CA VAL A 11 9.09 0.69 4.56
C VAL A 11 8.16 -0.50 4.73
N ALA A 12 8.35 -1.56 3.95
CA ALA A 12 7.55 -2.78 4.01
C ALA A 12 8.35 -3.99 3.49
N ASP A 13 7.97 -5.18 3.96
CA ASP A 13 8.54 -6.44 3.46
C ASP A 13 7.93 -6.85 2.10
N PHE A 14 8.54 -7.86 1.47
CA PHE A 14 8.10 -8.38 0.16
C PHE A 14 6.64 -8.83 0.18
N ALA A 15 6.27 -9.59 1.22
CA ALA A 15 4.96 -10.19 1.38
C ALA A 15 3.85 -9.13 1.50
N THR A 16 4.13 -8.06 2.24
CA THR A 16 3.21 -6.94 2.44
C THR A 16 2.99 -6.17 1.15
N ILE A 17 4.05 -5.85 0.41
CA ILE A 17 3.95 -5.14 -0.86
C ILE A 17 3.20 -5.99 -1.90
N ASP A 18 3.55 -7.26 -2.03
CA ASP A 18 2.88 -8.20 -2.94
C ASP A 18 1.39 -8.29 -2.62
N ARG A 19 1.06 -8.46 -1.34
CA ARG A 19 -0.32 -8.52 -0.88
C ARG A 19 -1.09 -7.24 -1.17
N ILE A 20 -0.52 -6.06 -0.91
CA ILE A 20 -1.18 -4.77 -1.21
C ILE A 20 -1.52 -4.68 -2.70
N LEU A 21 -0.58 -5.00 -3.59
CA LEU A 21 -0.84 -4.91 -5.02
C LEU A 21 -1.85 -5.96 -5.53
N ARG A 22 -1.92 -7.14 -4.91
CA ARG A 22 -2.99 -8.10 -5.21
C ARG A 22 -4.34 -7.64 -4.68
N ASP A 23 -4.41 -7.23 -3.41
CA ASP A 23 -5.66 -6.96 -2.68
C ASP A 23 -6.30 -5.62 -3.04
N GLN A 24 -5.49 -4.62 -3.39
CA GLN A 24 -5.95 -3.26 -3.70
C GLN A 24 -6.02 -2.99 -5.19
N VAL A 25 -5.02 -3.43 -5.96
CA VAL A 25 -4.92 -3.15 -7.41
C VAL A 25 -5.47 -4.29 -8.26
N GLY A 26 -5.64 -5.49 -7.68
CA GLY A 26 -6.21 -6.65 -8.37
C GLY A 26 -5.21 -7.45 -9.20
N PHE A 27 -3.90 -7.31 -8.95
CA PHE A 27 -2.91 -8.12 -9.64
C PHE A 27 -3.02 -9.59 -9.23
N LYS A 28 -2.73 -10.51 -10.17
CA LYS A 28 -2.72 -11.96 -9.90
C LYS A 28 -1.52 -12.39 -9.05
N LEU A 29 -0.37 -11.74 -9.29
CA LEU A 29 0.88 -11.95 -8.57
C LEU A 29 1.40 -10.59 -8.11
N GLY A 30 2.00 -10.55 -6.93
CA GLY A 30 2.75 -9.38 -6.51
C GLY A 30 4.04 -9.21 -7.31
N PRO A 31 4.68 -8.04 -7.28
CA PRO A 31 5.93 -7.77 -8.00
C PRO A 31 7.06 -8.74 -7.62
N PHE A 32 7.19 -9.14 -6.36
CA PHE A 32 8.28 -10.03 -5.94
C PHE A 32 8.02 -11.48 -6.33
N GLU A 33 6.79 -11.96 -6.19
CA GLU A 33 6.36 -13.23 -6.78
C GLU A 33 6.58 -13.26 -8.30
N LEU A 34 6.30 -12.14 -8.98
CA LEU A 34 6.51 -12.03 -10.42
C LEU A 34 8.00 -12.08 -10.77
N PHE A 35 8.86 -11.37 -10.02
CA PHE A 35 10.31 -11.45 -10.21
C PHE A 35 10.85 -12.87 -10.01
N ASP A 36 10.36 -13.57 -8.99
CA ASP A 36 10.78 -14.95 -8.73
C ASP A 36 10.28 -15.91 -9.81
N LEU A 37 9.12 -15.62 -10.43
CA LEU A 37 8.59 -16.39 -11.56
C LEU A 37 9.37 -16.15 -12.85
N THR A 38 9.68 -14.90 -13.20
CA THR A 38 10.42 -14.56 -14.43
C THR A 38 11.92 -14.76 -14.31
N ALA A 39 12.40 -14.97 -13.09
CA ALA A 39 13.79 -15.09 -12.68
C ALA A 39 14.63 -13.82 -12.86
N LEU A 40 15.39 -13.48 -11.80
CA LEU A 40 16.23 -12.28 -11.75
C LEU A 40 17.43 -12.34 -12.68
N ASP A 41 17.92 -13.52 -13.02
CA ASP A 41 19.05 -13.69 -13.94
C ASP A 41 18.72 -13.32 -15.39
N VAL A 42 17.44 -13.25 -15.74
CA VAL A 42 16.99 -12.62 -16.99
C VAL A 42 16.58 -11.17 -16.73
N SER A 43 15.75 -10.96 -15.71
CA SER A 43 15.10 -9.66 -15.48
C SER A 43 16.10 -8.55 -15.13
N HIS A 44 17.17 -8.84 -14.38
CA HIS A 44 18.16 -7.85 -13.97
C HIS A 44 18.93 -7.29 -15.17
N HIS A 45 19.41 -8.15 -16.06
CA HIS A 45 20.12 -7.72 -17.26
C HIS A 45 19.24 -6.87 -18.19
N VAL A 46 17.93 -7.17 -18.26
CA VAL A 46 16.98 -6.32 -18.99
C VAL A 46 16.86 -4.93 -18.35
N ILE A 47 16.82 -4.86 -17.02
CA ILE A 47 16.77 -3.58 -16.29
C ILE A 47 18.05 -2.77 -16.52
N GLU A 48 19.23 -3.40 -16.45
CA GLU A 48 20.51 -2.75 -16.77
C GLU A 48 20.58 -2.27 -18.22
N ALA A 49 20.13 -3.10 -19.17
CA ALA A 49 20.09 -2.73 -20.58
C ALA A 49 19.22 -1.48 -20.81
N ILE A 50 18.02 -1.42 -20.21
CA ILE A 50 17.15 -0.24 -20.26
C ILE A 50 17.88 0.97 -19.67
N TYR A 51 18.54 0.83 -18.51
CA TYR A 51 19.27 1.93 -17.89
C TYR A 51 20.34 2.52 -18.82
N HIS A 52 21.18 1.68 -19.42
CA HIS A 52 22.24 2.13 -20.34
C HIS A 52 21.69 2.67 -21.67
N GLN A 53 20.62 2.07 -22.22
CA GLN A 53 19.98 2.55 -23.44
C GLN A 53 19.37 3.95 -23.29
N TYR A 54 18.95 4.31 -22.08
CA TYR A 54 18.45 5.64 -21.76
C TYR A 54 19.55 6.54 -21.17
N TYR A 55 20.81 6.35 -21.57
CA TYR A 55 21.94 7.19 -21.17
C TYR A 55 22.07 7.35 -19.66
N GLU A 56 21.81 6.28 -18.92
CA GLU A 56 21.96 6.23 -17.46
C GLU A 56 21.06 7.21 -16.71
N GLU A 57 19.88 7.52 -17.28
CA GLU A 57 18.91 8.41 -16.68
C GLU A 57 18.50 7.91 -15.27
N PRO A 58 18.60 8.74 -14.21
CA PRO A 58 18.43 8.31 -12.82
C PRO A 58 17.11 7.58 -12.51
N ARG A 59 16.04 7.89 -13.26
CA ARG A 59 14.73 7.23 -13.10
C ARG A 59 14.76 5.73 -13.43
N TYR A 60 15.67 5.29 -14.30
CA TYR A 60 15.81 3.90 -14.72
C TYR A 60 16.89 3.13 -13.97
N ARG A 61 17.59 3.78 -13.03
CA ARG A 61 18.68 3.15 -12.27
C ARG A 61 18.22 1.84 -11.62
N PRO A 62 18.90 0.71 -11.87
CA PRO A 62 18.60 -0.57 -11.21
C PRO A 62 18.74 -0.43 -9.69
N ASN A 63 17.88 -1.13 -8.94
CA ASN A 63 18.02 -1.18 -7.49
C ASN A 63 19.05 -2.24 -7.09
N VAL A 64 19.94 -1.88 -6.16
CA VAL A 64 21.05 -2.71 -5.67
C VAL A 64 20.59 -4.08 -5.18
N ILE A 65 19.37 -4.20 -4.61
CA ILE A 65 18.81 -5.47 -4.13
C ILE A 65 18.82 -6.53 -5.24
N THR A 66 18.51 -6.16 -6.48
CA THR A 66 18.47 -7.13 -7.59
C THR A 66 19.85 -7.62 -7.98
N ALA A 67 20.86 -6.73 -7.98
CA ALA A 67 22.25 -7.10 -8.25
C ALA A 67 22.82 -8.02 -7.15
N GLN A 68 22.57 -7.69 -5.88
CA GLN A 68 23.00 -8.49 -4.74
C GLN A 68 22.39 -9.90 -4.77
N ARG A 69 21.09 -10.00 -5.06
CA ARG A 69 20.39 -11.27 -5.16
C ARG A 69 20.89 -12.11 -6.35
N LEU A 70 21.15 -11.48 -7.48
CA LEU A 70 21.76 -12.14 -8.63
C LEU A 70 23.15 -12.70 -8.30
N ALA A 71 24.01 -11.88 -7.69
CA ALA A 71 25.35 -12.30 -7.26
C ALA A 71 25.32 -13.45 -6.23
N GLY A 72 24.30 -13.49 -5.38
CA GLY A 72 24.07 -14.56 -4.41
C GLY A 72 23.40 -15.81 -4.97
N GLY A 73 23.05 -15.86 -6.27
CA GLY A 73 22.38 -17.01 -6.87
C GLY A 73 20.92 -17.21 -6.43
N VAL A 74 20.34 -16.26 -5.66
CA VAL A 74 18.94 -16.30 -5.21
C VAL A 74 18.05 -15.60 -6.24
N VAL A 75 17.90 -16.28 -7.39
CA VAL A 75 17.34 -15.69 -8.61
C VAL A 75 15.87 -16.00 -8.85
N GLY A 76 15.21 -16.76 -7.96
CA GLY A 76 13.77 -17.01 -8.05
C GLY A 76 13.36 -18.47 -7.91
N LYS A 77 12.11 -18.74 -8.26
CA LYS A 77 11.45 -20.04 -8.07
C LYS A 77 12.21 -21.20 -8.72
N LYS A 78 12.84 -20.98 -9.87
CA LYS A 78 13.53 -22.03 -10.63
C LYS A 78 14.74 -22.64 -9.91
N VAL A 79 15.34 -21.90 -8.98
CA VAL A 79 16.47 -22.37 -8.14
C VAL A 79 16.04 -22.65 -6.69
N GLY A 80 14.74 -22.60 -6.40
CA GLY A 80 14.18 -22.82 -5.07
C GLY A 80 14.21 -21.61 -4.13
N GLU A 81 14.90 -20.52 -4.51
CA GLU A 81 15.00 -19.32 -3.68
C GLU A 81 15.20 -18.05 -4.51
N GLY A 82 14.41 -17.02 -4.18
CA GLY A 82 14.55 -15.67 -4.68
C GLY A 82 14.12 -14.69 -3.59
N PHE A 83 13.19 -13.79 -3.87
CA PHE A 83 12.54 -12.98 -2.84
C PHE A 83 11.84 -13.83 -1.78
N TYR A 84 11.32 -14.99 -2.18
CA TYR A 84 10.78 -16.02 -1.30
C TYR A 84 11.61 -17.31 -1.37
N LYS A 85 11.51 -18.10 -0.30
CA LYS A 85 11.91 -19.52 -0.34
C LYS A 85 10.77 -20.33 -0.94
N TYR A 86 11.09 -21.34 -1.73
CA TYR A 86 10.12 -22.23 -2.35
C TYR A 86 10.29 -23.66 -1.85
N VAL A 87 9.23 -24.22 -1.28
CA VAL A 87 9.15 -25.63 -0.84
C VAL A 87 8.05 -26.29 -1.66
N ASP A 88 8.36 -27.41 -2.32
CA ASP A 88 7.45 -28.12 -3.24
C ASP A 88 6.81 -27.20 -4.30
N GLY A 89 7.56 -26.18 -4.76
CA GLY A 89 7.10 -25.22 -5.75
C GLY A 89 6.14 -24.14 -5.22
N ALA A 90 5.90 -24.08 -3.92
CA ALA A 90 5.08 -23.06 -3.26
C ALA A 90 5.95 -22.05 -2.48
N ALA A 91 5.64 -20.76 -2.66
CA ALA A 91 6.32 -19.68 -1.95
C ALA A 91 6.00 -19.75 -0.45
N GLN A 92 7.03 -19.65 0.38
CA GLN A 92 6.90 -19.55 1.83
C GLN A 92 6.67 -18.09 2.21
N VAL A 93 5.39 -17.72 2.33
CA VAL A 93 4.98 -16.35 2.65
C VAL A 93 4.76 -16.23 4.17
N PRO A 94 5.39 -15.25 4.85
CA PRO A 94 5.14 -14.98 6.26
C PRO A 94 3.66 -14.72 6.56
N ALA A 95 3.20 -15.18 7.72
CA ALA A 95 1.85 -14.89 8.19
C ALA A 95 1.64 -13.39 8.42
N GLU A 96 0.41 -12.94 8.26
CA GLU A 96 0.04 -11.56 8.56
C GLU A 96 0.12 -11.27 10.05
N SER A 97 0.53 -10.05 10.37
CA SER A 97 0.38 -9.53 11.73
C SER A 97 -1.11 -9.48 12.08
N PRO A 98 -1.52 -9.93 13.27
CA PRO A 98 -2.91 -9.87 13.68
C PRO A 98 -3.38 -8.41 13.77
N VAL A 99 -4.67 -8.21 13.50
CA VAL A 99 -5.29 -6.89 13.66
C VAL A 99 -5.21 -6.47 15.13
N PRO A 100 -4.72 -5.26 15.45
CA PRO A 100 -4.72 -4.76 16.82
C PRO A 100 -6.11 -4.76 17.43
N VAL A 101 -6.23 -5.20 18.67
CA VAL A 101 -7.49 -5.12 19.43
C VAL A 101 -7.57 -3.76 20.11
N VAL A 102 -8.65 -3.03 19.85
CA VAL A 102 -8.95 -1.73 20.48
C VAL A 102 -10.15 -1.89 21.40
N GLU A 103 -10.03 -1.44 22.64
CA GLU A 103 -11.08 -1.55 23.67
C GLU A 103 -12.29 -0.63 23.36
N ASN A 104 -12.01 0.57 22.86
CA ASN A 104 -13.01 1.59 22.56
C ASN A 104 -12.78 2.16 21.16
N ILE A 105 -13.80 2.07 20.32
CA ILE A 105 -13.81 2.69 18.98
C ILE A 105 -14.47 4.07 19.12
N PRO A 106 -13.75 5.18 18.86
CA PRO A 106 -14.33 6.52 18.93
C PRO A 106 -15.43 6.69 17.86
N PRO A 107 -16.35 7.64 18.05
CA PRO A 107 -17.27 8.00 16.98
C PRO A 107 -16.49 8.55 15.78
N VAL A 108 -17.06 8.40 14.58
CA VAL A 108 -16.43 8.87 13.34
C VAL A 108 -17.27 9.99 12.76
N TRP A 109 -16.63 11.10 12.42
CA TRP A 109 -17.24 12.19 11.67
C TRP A 109 -16.65 12.24 10.27
N VAL A 110 -17.49 12.36 9.24
CA VAL A 110 -17.06 12.40 7.84
C VAL A 110 -17.25 13.80 7.29
N SER A 111 -16.15 14.38 6.77
CA SER A 111 -16.19 15.69 6.14
C SER A 111 -17.32 15.78 5.09
N PRO A 112 -18.12 16.87 5.08
CA PRO A 112 -19.09 17.14 4.01
C PRO A 112 -18.46 17.24 2.62
N ARG A 113 -17.14 17.53 2.55
CA ARG A 113 -16.37 17.67 1.31
C ARG A 113 -15.68 16.36 0.89
N ALA A 114 -15.85 15.28 1.66
CA ALA A 114 -15.29 13.98 1.32
C ALA A 114 -15.78 13.49 -0.05
N THR A 115 -14.84 13.08 -0.91
CA THR A 115 -15.16 12.42 -2.18
C THR A 115 -15.92 11.13 -1.91
N ARG A 116 -16.97 10.84 -2.70
CA ARG A 116 -17.84 9.66 -2.53
C ARG A 116 -18.38 9.49 -1.11
N ARG A 117 -18.68 10.61 -0.43
CA ARG A 117 -19.17 10.64 0.97
C ARG A 117 -20.27 9.62 1.27
N MET A 118 -21.23 9.43 0.36
CA MET A 118 -22.33 8.48 0.60
C MET A 118 -21.85 7.02 0.67
N GLU A 119 -20.92 6.63 -0.20
CA GLU A 119 -20.28 5.31 -0.16
C GLU A 119 -19.48 5.15 1.12
N LEU A 120 -18.77 6.21 1.54
CA LEU A 120 -17.99 6.19 2.78
C LEU A 120 -18.86 6.06 4.04
N LEU A 121 -20.00 6.75 4.07
CA LEU A 121 -20.97 6.61 5.15
C LEU A 121 -21.60 5.21 5.18
N GLN A 122 -21.89 4.64 4.02
CA GLN A 122 -22.40 3.28 3.91
C GLN A 122 -21.35 2.26 4.42
N LEU A 123 -20.10 2.42 4.01
CA LEU A 123 -18.99 1.62 4.53
C LEU A 123 -18.88 1.68 6.04
N LEU A 124 -18.85 2.89 6.61
CA LEU A 124 -18.77 3.07 8.07
C LEU A 124 -19.95 2.42 8.79
N LYS A 125 -21.15 2.50 8.21
CA LYS A 125 -22.34 1.82 8.73
C LYS A 125 -22.19 0.30 8.69
N ASP A 126 -21.68 -0.26 7.59
CA ASP A 126 -21.47 -1.70 7.43
C ASP A 126 -20.38 -2.23 8.38
N LEU A 127 -19.40 -1.39 8.73
CA LEU A 127 -18.40 -1.65 9.77
C LEU A 127 -18.92 -1.45 11.21
N GLY A 128 -20.16 -0.98 11.39
CA GLY A 128 -20.75 -0.74 12.70
C GLY A 128 -20.24 0.50 13.43
N ALA A 129 -19.67 1.48 12.71
CA ALA A 129 -19.16 2.70 13.31
C ALA A 129 -20.29 3.59 13.86
N LYS A 130 -20.03 4.26 14.99
CA LYS A 130 -20.89 5.33 15.51
C LYS A 130 -20.62 6.61 14.73
N ILE A 131 -21.45 6.91 13.74
CA ILE A 131 -21.27 8.08 12.86
C ILE A 131 -21.88 9.33 13.49
N GLU A 132 -21.10 10.40 13.62
CA GLU A 132 -21.60 11.72 14.04
C GLU A 132 -22.23 12.49 12.87
N THR A 133 -23.31 13.21 13.16
CA THR A 133 -24.07 14.01 12.18
C THR A 133 -23.97 15.52 12.43
N GLY A 134 -23.18 15.93 13.42
CA GLY A 134 -22.95 17.34 13.72
C GLY A 134 -22.29 18.10 12.56
N ALA A 135 -22.43 19.43 12.56
CA ALA A 135 -21.80 20.29 11.54
C ALA A 135 -20.26 20.28 11.62
N SER A 136 -19.70 19.88 12.75
CA SER A 136 -18.28 19.69 13.02
C SER A 136 -18.07 18.45 13.89
N PRO A 137 -16.87 17.82 13.85
CA PRO A 137 -16.57 16.69 14.73
C PRO A 137 -16.58 17.09 16.20
N SER A 138 -17.00 16.18 17.08
CA SER A 138 -16.78 16.32 18.52
C SER A 138 -15.29 16.20 18.88
N PRO A 139 -14.88 16.62 20.10
CA PRO A 139 -13.49 16.45 20.57
C PRO A 139 -13.03 14.99 20.66
N GLU A 140 -13.95 14.02 20.68
CA GLU A 140 -13.64 12.59 20.78
C GLU A 140 -13.63 11.90 19.41
N ALA A 141 -14.19 12.54 18.38
CA ALA A 141 -14.38 11.90 17.08
C ALA A 141 -13.08 11.75 16.30
N LEU A 142 -12.93 10.58 15.66
CA LEU A 142 -12.01 10.41 14.53
C LEU A 142 -12.60 11.15 13.33
N THR A 143 -11.81 12.04 12.75
CA THR A 143 -12.20 12.85 11.61
C THR A 143 -11.74 12.18 10.32
N LEU A 144 -12.68 11.79 9.48
CA LEU A 144 -12.40 11.12 8.21
C LEU A 144 -12.63 12.08 7.05
N VAL A 145 -11.58 12.26 6.24
CA VAL A 145 -11.61 13.07 5.02
C VAL A 145 -11.30 12.19 3.81
N ALA A 146 -11.81 12.54 2.63
CA ALA A 146 -11.48 11.84 1.39
C ALA A 146 -11.14 12.88 0.30
N PRO A 147 -9.97 13.55 0.41
CA PRO A 147 -9.60 14.57 -0.53
C PRO A 147 -9.24 13.99 -1.89
N LEU A 148 -9.52 14.75 -2.94
CA LEU A 148 -9.04 14.47 -4.29
C LEU A 148 -8.10 15.61 -4.71
N GLY A 149 -6.82 15.30 -4.87
CA GLY A 149 -5.80 16.28 -5.27
C GLY A 149 -5.28 17.21 -4.16
N PHE A 150 -5.65 16.97 -2.90
CA PHE A 150 -5.13 17.70 -1.74
C PHE A 150 -4.56 16.73 -0.70
N ASP A 151 -3.50 17.14 0.00
CA ASP A 151 -2.99 16.44 1.17
C ASP A 151 -3.89 16.69 2.40
N ILE A 152 -3.77 15.83 3.40
CA ILE A 152 -4.61 15.88 4.61
C ILE A 152 -4.31 17.13 5.44
N THR A 153 -3.08 17.59 5.47
CA THR A 153 -2.69 18.77 6.24
C THR A 153 -3.41 20.01 5.72
N THR A 154 -3.42 20.19 4.40
CA THR A 154 -4.17 21.24 3.72
C THR A 154 -5.66 21.15 4.04
N VAL A 155 -6.26 19.96 3.96
CA VAL A 155 -7.69 19.75 4.28
C VAL A 155 -7.98 20.10 5.74
N ALA A 156 -7.16 19.64 6.67
CA ALA A 156 -7.32 19.90 8.08
C ALA A 156 -7.28 21.40 8.39
N VAL A 157 -6.37 22.15 7.78
CA VAL A 157 -6.29 23.61 7.93
C VAL A 157 -7.53 24.30 7.35
N VAL A 158 -7.92 23.95 6.12
CA VAL A 158 -9.05 24.60 5.42
C VAL A 158 -10.38 24.34 6.13
N GLU A 159 -10.59 23.11 6.61
CA GLU A 159 -11.82 22.71 7.31
C GLU A 159 -11.75 22.93 8.83
N ARG A 160 -10.64 23.48 9.34
CA ARG A 160 -10.39 23.75 10.78
C ARG A 160 -10.56 22.50 11.64
N LEU A 161 -10.02 21.39 11.18
CA LEU A 161 -10.04 20.08 11.83
C LEU A 161 -8.80 19.91 12.71
N ASP A 162 -8.90 19.07 13.74
CA ASP A 162 -7.76 18.68 14.57
C ASP A 162 -6.85 17.72 13.77
N PRO A 163 -5.62 18.10 13.39
CA PRO A 163 -4.74 17.27 12.58
C PRO A 163 -4.38 15.94 13.25
N ALA A 164 -4.34 15.88 14.59
CA ALA A 164 -3.99 14.69 15.35
C ALA A 164 -5.08 13.61 15.32
N ARG A 165 -6.31 13.98 14.96
CA ARG A 165 -7.45 13.07 14.81
C ARG A 165 -7.98 13.01 13.37
N THR A 166 -7.27 13.58 12.41
CA THR A 166 -7.71 13.61 11.00
C THR A 166 -6.97 12.56 10.19
N VAL A 167 -7.73 11.67 9.56
CA VAL A 167 -7.24 10.61 8.69
C VAL A 167 -7.89 10.79 7.32
N GLY A 168 -7.07 10.68 6.28
CA GLY A 168 -7.53 10.63 4.90
C GLY A 168 -7.79 9.20 4.46
N ILE A 169 -8.85 8.98 3.70
CA ILE A 169 -9.11 7.71 3.01
C ILE A 169 -9.10 7.93 1.50
N ASP A 170 -8.32 7.12 0.80
CA ASP A 170 -8.28 7.12 -0.66
C ASP A 170 -9.50 6.37 -1.22
N MET A 171 -10.27 7.03 -2.07
CA MET A 171 -11.46 6.50 -2.73
C MET A 171 -11.28 6.37 -4.25
N LEU A 172 -10.03 6.28 -4.74
CA LEU A 172 -9.69 6.14 -6.16
C LEU A 172 -10.35 4.89 -6.77
N PHE A 173 -10.28 3.77 -6.07
CA PHE A 173 -10.93 2.51 -6.46
C PHE A 173 -12.33 2.40 -5.87
N VAL A 174 -13.20 1.61 -6.49
CA VAL A 174 -14.54 1.34 -5.96
C VAL A 174 -14.42 0.46 -4.74
N ASP A 175 -15.15 0.78 -3.66
CA ASP A 175 -15.02 0.09 -2.38
C ASP A 175 -15.22 -1.43 -2.50
N ALA A 176 -16.25 -1.85 -3.25
CA ALA A 176 -16.56 -3.26 -3.49
C ALA A 176 -15.47 -4.02 -4.28
N SER A 177 -14.55 -3.32 -4.95
CA SER A 177 -13.47 -3.94 -5.73
C SER A 177 -12.18 -4.13 -4.95
N THR A 178 -12.07 -3.56 -3.75
CA THR A 178 -10.84 -3.62 -2.96
C THR A 178 -11.03 -4.39 -1.65
N LYS A 179 -10.01 -5.15 -1.25
CA LYS A 179 -9.94 -5.79 0.08
C LYS A 179 -9.20 -4.94 1.10
N ARG A 180 -8.47 -3.92 0.64
CA ARG A 180 -7.64 -3.03 1.48
C ARG A 180 -7.85 -1.57 1.11
N ARG A 181 -7.76 -0.69 2.10
CA ARG A 181 -7.93 0.75 1.90
C ARG A 181 -6.63 1.46 2.21
N VAL A 182 -6.31 2.46 1.40
CA VAL A 182 -5.19 3.35 1.70
C VAL A 182 -5.73 4.43 2.61
N LEU A 183 -5.11 4.50 3.78
CA LEU A 183 -5.28 5.59 4.71
C LEU A 183 -4.03 6.44 4.66
N ALA A 184 -4.21 7.75 4.71
CA ALA A 184 -3.13 8.69 4.91
C ALA A 184 -3.34 9.39 6.27
N THR A 185 -2.25 9.75 6.91
CA THR A 185 -2.24 10.49 8.18
C THR A 185 -1.33 11.71 8.02
N ASN A 186 -1.50 12.70 8.90
CA ASN A 186 -0.55 13.82 9.02
C ASN A 186 0.75 13.40 9.69
#